data_AF-A0A970JDG3-F1
#
_entry.id   AF-A0A970JDG3-F1
#
_cell.length_a   1.000
_cell.length_b   1.000
_cell.length_c   1.000
_cell.angle_alpha   90.00
_cell.angle_beta   90.00
_cell.angle_gamma   90.00
#
_symmetry.space_group_name_H-M   'P 1'
#
loop_
_entity.id
_entity.type
_entity.pdbx_description
1 polymer ?
#
loop_
_entity_poly.entity_id
_entity_poly.type
_entity_poly.pdbx_seq_one_letter_code
_entity_poly.pdbx_strand_id
1 'polypeptide(L)'
;MANGRRKKKRLVPGVEQALEKFKMEIATELGIAGSANTWETALEQYKHEIAAELGIDTYIRQTGWQNVPSALCGAVGGRIGGRIGGNMVKRMIEMAEQELARKG
;
A
#
# COMPACT_ATOMS: atom_id res chain seq x y z
N MET A 1 8.10 -3.51 12.50
CA MET A 1 7.63 -4.91 12.47
C MET A 1 6.12 -4.93 12.77
N ALA A 2 5.29 -5.50 11.90
CA ALA A 2 3.84 -5.63 12.14
C ALA A 2 3.53 -7.09 12.50
N ASN A 3 3.67 -7.44 13.78
CA ASN A 3 3.24 -8.73 14.30
C ASN A 3 1.75 -8.64 14.68
N GLY A 4 0.89 -9.15 13.81
CA GLY A 4 -0.55 -9.06 13.97
C GLY A 4 -1.31 -9.19 12.66
N ARG A 5 -0.99 -10.21 11.84
CA ARG A 5 -1.77 -10.55 10.65
C ARG A 5 -3.08 -11.20 11.11
N ARG A 6 -4.00 -10.42 11.70
CA ARG A 6 -5.41 -10.84 11.84
C ARG A 6 -5.84 -11.26 10.44
N LYS A 7 -6.15 -12.54 10.25
CA LYS A 7 -6.65 -13.08 8.99
C LYS A 7 -7.99 -12.40 8.71
N LYS A 8 -7.97 -11.26 8.02
CA LYS A 8 -9.19 -10.60 7.51
C LYS A 8 -9.79 -11.54 6.48
N LYS A 9 -10.83 -12.29 6.88
CA LYS A 9 -11.65 -13.11 5.98
C LYS A 9 -12.18 -12.18 4.89
N ARG A 10 -11.86 -12.48 3.63
CA ARG A 10 -12.37 -11.72 2.50
C ARG A 10 -13.89 -11.92 2.42
N LEU A 11 -14.59 -10.91 1.89
CA LEU A 11 -16.04 -10.99 1.66
C LEU A 11 -16.36 -12.12 0.68
N VAL A 12 -15.53 -12.27 -0.35
CA VAL A 12 -15.60 -13.37 -1.30
C VAL A 12 -14.42 -14.31 -1.01
N PRO A 13 -14.62 -15.59 -0.67
CA PRO A 13 -13.54 -16.55 -0.50
C PRO A 13 -12.76 -16.76 -1.81
N GLY A 14 -11.43 -16.91 -1.73
CA GLY A 14 -10.58 -17.26 -2.87
C GLY A 14 -10.08 -16.07 -3.70
N VAL A 15 -10.56 -14.86 -3.45
CA VAL A 15 -10.14 -13.65 -4.19
C VAL A 15 -8.83 -13.03 -3.69
N GLU A 16 -8.19 -13.64 -2.70
CA GLU A 16 -6.96 -13.13 -2.08
C GLU A 16 -5.86 -12.88 -3.10
N GLN A 17 -5.63 -13.82 -4.02
CA GLN A 17 -4.61 -13.70 -5.06
C GLN A 17 -4.96 -12.62 -6.08
N ALA A 18 -6.22 -12.53 -6.49
CA ALA A 18 -6.70 -11.51 -7.42
C ALA A 18 -6.57 -10.10 -6.83
N LEU A 19 -6.97 -9.92 -5.57
CA LEU A 19 -6.82 -8.64 -4.86
C LEU A 19 -5.35 -8.27 -4.63
N GLU A 20 -4.49 -9.26 -4.37
CA GLU A 20 -3.05 -9.03 -4.24
C GLU A 20 -2.46 -8.55 -5.57
N LYS A 21 -2.79 -9.21 -6.68
CA LYS A 21 -2.38 -8.78 -8.03
C LYS A 21 -2.86 -7.37 -8.34
N PHE A 22 -4.13 -7.09 -8.06
CA PHE A 22 -4.70 -5.77 -8.28
C PHE A 22 -4.00 -4.66 -7.46
N LYS A 23 -3.70 -4.94 -6.18
CA LYS A 23 -2.92 -4.03 -5.35
C LYS A 23 -1.53 -3.77 -5.94
N MET A 24 -0.88 -4.81 -6.46
CA MET A 24 0.43 -4.71 -7.11
C MET A 24 0.36 -3.87 -8.38
N GLU A 25 -0.64 -4.08 -9.24
CA GLU A 25 -0.87 -3.29 -10.45
C GLU A 25 -1.01 -1.81 -10.12
N ILE A 26 -1.88 -1.46 -9.17
CA ILE A 26 -2.07 -0.08 -8.72
C ILE A 26 -0.77 0.50 -8.13
N ALA A 27 -0.01 -0.28 -7.35
CA ALA A 27 1.24 0.19 -6.79
C ALA A 27 2.30 0.45 -7.88
N THR A 28 2.35 -0.37 -8.92
CA THR A 28 3.20 -0.16 -10.10
C THR A 28 2.79 1.09 -10.86
N GLU A 29 1.50 1.28 -11.11
CA GLU A 29 0.97 2.48 -11.79
C GLU A 29 1.30 3.78 -11.02
N LEU A 30 1.28 3.72 -9.69
CA LEU A 30 1.63 4.85 -8.84
C LEU A 30 3.14 5.08 -8.68
N GLY A 31 3.99 4.27 -9.32
CA GLY A 31 5.44 4.31 -9.18
C GLY A 31 5.96 3.87 -7.81
N ILE A 32 5.11 3.26 -6.98
CA ILE A 32 5.47 2.75 -5.65
C ILE A 32 6.20 1.41 -5.77
N ALA A 33 5.84 0.61 -6.77
CA ALA A 33 6.59 -0.57 -7.19
C ALA A 33 7.39 -0.23 -8.45
N GLY A 34 8.69 0.08 -8.30
CA GLY A 34 9.56 0.35 -9.44
C GLY A 34 9.68 -0.87 -10.38
N SER A 35 9.94 -0.60 -11.66
CA SER A 35 9.97 -1.60 -12.74
C SER A 35 11.10 -2.65 -12.67
N ALA A 36 12.05 -2.54 -11.72
CA ALA A 36 13.29 -3.34 -11.72
C ALA A 36 13.62 -4.06 -10.41
N ASN A 37 12.81 -3.89 -9.36
CA ASN A 37 13.13 -4.31 -7.99
C ASN A 37 11.99 -5.15 -7.38
N THR A 38 12.29 -6.00 -6.40
CA THR A 38 11.26 -6.78 -5.67
C THR A 38 10.28 -5.84 -4.96
N TRP A 39 9.03 -6.28 -4.73
CA TRP A 39 8.03 -5.49 -3.99
C TRP A 39 8.56 -4.97 -2.64
N GLU A 40 9.32 -5.80 -1.94
CA GLU A 40 9.89 -5.46 -0.65
C GLU A 40 10.85 -4.29 -0.74
N THR A 41 11.74 -4.29 -1.73
CA THR A 41 12.73 -3.22 -1.91
C THR A 41 12.09 -1.92 -2.39
N ALA A 42 11.10 -1.99 -3.28
CA ALA A 42 10.36 -0.81 -3.72
C ALA A 42 9.54 -0.20 -2.57
N LEU A 43 8.90 -1.04 -1.75
CA LEU A 43 8.16 -0.57 -0.57
C LEU A 43 9.08 0.06 0.47
N GLU A 44 10.28 -0.49 0.70
CA GLU A 44 11.25 0.12 1.61
C GLU A 44 11.73 1.48 1.11
N GLN A 45 12.07 1.61 -0.18
CA GLN A 45 12.43 2.90 -0.77
C GLN A 45 11.31 3.93 -0.55
N TYR A 46 10.07 3.54 -0.85
CA TYR A 46 8.93 4.42 -0.69
C TYR A 46 8.62 4.79 0.76
N LYS A 47 8.84 3.88 1.72
CA LYS A 47 8.77 4.21 3.16
C LYS A 47 9.78 5.27 3.53
N HIS A 48 11.00 5.18 3.01
CA HIS A 48 12.07 6.15 3.27
C HIS A 48 11.77 7.51 2.63
N GLU A 49 11.16 7.55 1.44
CA GLU A 49 10.69 8.81 0.83
C GLU A 49 9.66 9.50 1.71
N ILE A 50 8.62 8.78 2.15
CA ILE A 50 7.59 9.35 3.04
C ILE A 50 8.18 9.72 4.42
N ALA A 51 9.12 8.92 4.93
CA ALA A 51 9.83 9.24 6.15
C ALA A 51 10.63 10.55 6.01
N ALA A 52 11.22 10.80 4.85
CA ALA A 52 11.93 12.04 4.57
C ALA A 52 10.97 13.23 4.52
N GLU A 53 9.81 13.08 3.87
CA GLU A 53 8.73 14.09 3.89
C GLU A 53 8.23 14.40 5.31
N LEU A 54 8.23 13.39 6.19
CA LEU A 54 7.83 13.52 7.60
C LEU A 54 8.96 14.01 8.50
N GLY A 55 10.17 14.20 7.99
CA GLY A 55 11.34 14.63 8.75
C GLY A 55 11.89 13.59 9.74
N ILE A 56 11.56 12.30 9.55
CA ILE A 56 11.95 11.20 10.45
C ILE A 56 12.95 10.22 9.83
N ASP A 57 13.31 10.40 8.56
CA ASP A 57 14.21 9.50 7.83
C ASP A 57 15.60 9.38 8.49
N THR A 58 16.18 10.49 8.94
CA THR A 58 17.47 10.49 9.63
C THR A 58 17.43 9.68 10.92
N TYR A 59 16.36 9.83 11.71
CA TYR A 59 16.12 9.05 12.92
C TYR A 59 15.99 7.56 12.59
N ILE A 60 15.19 7.20 11.58
CA ILE A 60 15.05 5.82 11.11
C ILE A 60 16.39 5.22 10.69
N ARG A 61 17.22 5.96 9.95
CA ARG A 61 18.54 5.47 9.51
C ARG A 61 19.50 5.23 10.67
N GLN A 62 19.38 6.01 11.75
CA GLN A 62 20.25 5.89 12.93
C GLN A 62 19.78 4.82 13.91
N THR A 63 18.47 4.79 14.21
CA THR A 63 17.93 3.93 15.26
C THR A 63 17.23 2.70 14.72
N GLY A 64 16.92 2.66 13.44
CA GLY A 64 16.09 1.63 12.83
C GLY A 64 14.59 1.83 13.11
N TRP A 65 13.75 1.21 12.28
CA TRP A 65 12.29 1.26 12.36
C TRP A 65 11.72 0.74 13.69
N GLN A 66 12.43 -0.14 14.39
CA GLN A 66 12.00 -0.70 15.67
C GLN A 66 11.92 0.33 16.80
N ASN A 67 12.66 1.43 16.68
CA ASN A 67 12.71 2.49 17.67
C ASN A 67 11.79 3.67 17.31
N VAL A 68 11.15 3.62 16.13
CA VAL A 68 10.21 4.66 15.69
C VAL A 68 8.88 4.53 16.43
N PRO A 69 8.36 5.61 17.05
CA PRO A 69 7.05 5.60 17.67
C PRO A 69 5.96 5.05 16.73
N SER A 70 5.07 4.22 17.28
CA SER A 70 4.01 3.56 16.52
C SER A 70 3.14 4.54 15.73
N ALA A 71 2.92 5.75 16.25
CA ALA A 71 2.18 6.82 15.57
C ALA A 71 2.87 7.25 14.26
N LEU A 72 4.20 7.39 14.26
CA LEU A 72 4.99 7.77 13.09
C LEU A 72 5.09 6.62 12.08
N CYS A 73 5.28 5.39 12.56
CA CYS A 73 5.16 4.20 11.72
C CYS A 73 3.78 4.15 11.03
N GLY A 74 2.72 4.46 11.78
CA GLY A 74 1.35 4.53 11.29
C GLY A 74 1.16 5.64 10.25
N ALA A 75 1.78 6.80 10.44
CA ALA A 75 1.74 7.90 9.47
C ALA A 75 2.40 7.51 8.14
N VAL A 76 3.58 6.89 8.18
CA VAL A 76 4.26 6.39 6.97
C VAL A 76 3.41 5.32 6.28
N GLY A 77 3.06 4.25 7.01
CA GLY A 77 2.28 3.14 6.45
C GLY A 77 0.89 3.56 5.96
N GLY A 78 0.27 4.53 6.63
CA GLY A 78 -1.02 5.11 6.28
C GLY A 78 -0.99 5.89 4.96
N ARG A 79 0.08 6.65 4.69
CA ARG A 79 0.26 7.34 3.40
C ARG A 79 0.40 6.34 2.24
N ILE A 80 1.17 5.27 2.43
CA ILE A 80 1.34 4.21 1.42
C ILE A 80 0.02 3.47 1.19
N GLY A 81 -0.54 2.92 2.26
CA GLY A 81 -1.76 2.13 2.21
C GLY A 81 -2.97 2.94 1.74
N GLY A 82 -3.05 4.22 2.12
CA GLY A 82 -4.08 5.14 1.69
C GLY A 82 -4.01 5.46 0.20
N ARG A 83 -2.80 5.72 -0.34
CA ARG A 83 -2.61 5.94 -1.78
C ARG A 83 -2.99 4.72 -2.61
N ILE A 84 -2.49 3.54 -2.24
CA ILE A 84 -2.77 2.30 -2.97
C ILE A 84 -4.25 1.93 -2.82
N GLY A 85 -4.74 1.81 -1.59
CA GLY A 85 -6.11 1.40 -1.30
C GLY A 85 -7.17 2.36 -1.85
N GLY A 86 -6.91 3.67 -1.81
CA GLY A 86 -7.80 4.68 -2.40
C GLY A 86 -7.91 4.55 -3.92
N ASN A 87 -6.80 4.31 -4.62
CA ASN A 87 -6.82 4.06 -6.06
C ASN A 87 -7.48 2.74 -6.43
N MET A 88 -7.28 1.68 -5.62
CA MET A 88 -8.02 0.42 -5.78
C MET A 88 -9.53 0.66 -5.71
N VAL A 89 -10.00 1.40 -4.71
CA VAL A 89 -11.44 1.71 -4.56
C VAL A 89 -11.96 2.52 -5.75
N LYS A 90 -11.24 3.55 -6.19
CA LYS A 90 -11.64 4.35 -7.37
C LYS A 90 -11.81 3.49 -8.62
N ARG A 91 -10.85 2.63 -8.90
CA ARG A 91 -10.90 1.73 -10.07
C ARG A 91 -12.01 0.68 -9.94
N MET A 92 -12.28 0.19 -8.73
CA MET A 92 -13.42 -0.70 -8.50
C MET A 92 -14.76 0.00 -8.76
N ILE A 93 -14.90 1.26 -8.35
CA ILE A 93 -16.08 2.07 -8.65
C ILE A 93 -16.23 2.27 -10.16
N GLU A 94 -15.15 2.63 -10.85
CA GLU A 94 -15.14 2.79 -12.31
C GLU A 94 -15.62 1.52 -13.03
N MET A 95 -15.10 0.34 -12.66
CA MET A 95 -15.54 -0.93 -13.23
C MET A 95 -17.04 -1.18 -12.98
N ALA A 96 -17.54 -0.85 -11.79
CA ALA A 96 -18.96 -1.01 -11.45
C ALA A 96 -19.84 -0.04 -12.24
N GLU A 97 -19.42 1.22 -12.41
CA GLU A 97 -20.13 2.21 -13.23
C GLU A 97 -20.23 1.77 -14.70
N GLN A 98 -19.13 1.25 -15.27
CA GLN A 98 -19.12 0.69 -16.62
C GLN A 98 -20.07 -0.51 -16.77
N GLU A 99 -20.12 -1.40 -15.76
CA GLU A 99 -21.04 -2.53 -15.77
C GLU A 99 -22.50 -2.09 -15.73
N LEU A 100 -22.83 -1.10 -14.90
CA LEU A 100 -24.17 -0.52 -14.81
C LEU A 100 -24.57 0.18 -16.12
N ALA A 101 -23.67 0.96 -16.71
CA ALA A 101 -23.91 1.63 -17.99
C ALA A 101 -24.15 0.65 -19.14
N ARG A 102 -23.54 -0.56 -19.11
CA ARG A 102 -23.77 -1.61 -20.12
C ARG A 102 -25.11 -2.34 -19.94
N LYS A 103 -25.72 -2.26 -18.77
CA LYS A 103 -27.00 -2.93 -18.45
C LYS A 103 -28.22 -2.01 -18.66
N GLY A 104 -28.01 -0.70 -18.78
CA GLY A 104 -29.03 0.27 -19.21
C GLY A 104 -29.05 0.42 -20.72
#